data_AF-A0A0S4JJG0-F1
#
_entry.id   AF-A0A0S4JJG0-F1
#
_cell.length_a   1.000
_cell.length_b   1.000
_cell.length_c   1.000
_cell.angle_alpha   90.00
_cell.angle_beta   90.00
_cell.angle_gamma   90.00
#
_symmetry.space_group_name_H-M   'P 1'
#
loop_
_entity.id
_entity.type
_entity.pdbx_description
1 polymer ?
#
loop_
_entity_poly.entity_id
_entity_poly.type
_entity_poly.pdbx_seq_one_letter_code
_entity_poly.pdbx_strand_id
1 'polypeptide(L)'
;MNFIETRQPSISLAATLLCCCYCVALTMASSLTYVVNTSLPVSVPLPPDFASFSVEVYCAKNLLVHLDGSPRASYLNMIGFLRNASRLPRGPNVRVGGDSSDHTIYRDNCTGVPLPPGITYCSSPSDLAAMSLLATINGTITIGLNLAHSVVAEAVEYANAVSQSTTLKPLVESYEIGNEPDLYASNGLRPSNYTYSGYSNDFYKWFEALRTQTNLTFPAIQGAVFCCDFYDLWLAEYIEAYESKGFFTSISYHHYPLLACDHNVVTLSELLSPYAASSVNFYAPFATISQKKNESKGFFTSISYHHYPLLACDHNVVTLSELLSPYAASSVNFYAPFATI
;
A
#
# COMPACT_ATOMS: atom_id res chain seq x y z
N MET A 1 -34.11 -64.09 -66.01
CA MET A 1 -32.87 -63.58 -65.40
C MET A 1 -33.14 -62.15 -64.98
N ASN A 2 -33.37 -61.95 -63.69
CA ASN A 2 -33.87 -60.70 -63.13
C ASN A 2 -32.69 -59.77 -62.83
N PHE A 3 -32.73 -58.56 -63.41
CA PHE A 3 -31.86 -57.45 -63.02
C PHE A 3 -32.34 -56.90 -61.69
N ILE A 4 -31.46 -56.90 -60.68
CA ILE A 4 -31.66 -56.18 -59.42
C ILE A 4 -30.80 -54.92 -59.49
N GLU A 5 -31.46 -53.78 -59.69
CA GLU A 5 -30.89 -52.44 -59.51
C GLU A 5 -30.56 -52.21 -58.03
N THR A 6 -29.29 -51.98 -57.72
CA THR A 6 -28.84 -51.47 -56.43
C THR A 6 -29.09 -49.97 -56.36
N ARG A 7 -30.09 -49.55 -55.55
CA ARG A 7 -30.30 -48.15 -55.18
C ARG A 7 -29.19 -47.67 -54.23
N GLN A 8 -28.57 -46.54 -54.56
CA GLN A 8 -27.75 -45.78 -53.61
C GLN A 8 -28.62 -45.18 -52.49
N PRO A 9 -28.17 -45.20 -51.23
CA PRO A 9 -28.80 -44.40 -50.19
C PRO A 9 -28.40 -42.93 -50.35
N SER A 10 -29.42 -42.09 -50.40
CA SER A 10 -29.34 -40.63 -50.39
C SER A 10 -28.63 -40.13 -49.12
N ILE A 11 -27.41 -39.60 -49.30
CA ILE A 11 -26.73 -38.75 -48.33
C ILE A 11 -27.41 -37.38 -48.38
N SER A 12 -28.56 -37.25 -47.72
CA SER A 12 -29.26 -35.98 -47.54
C SER A 12 -30.04 -36.03 -46.24
N LEU A 13 -29.44 -35.45 -45.18
CA LEU A 13 -30.05 -34.70 -44.07
C LEU A 13 -29.20 -34.72 -42.79
N ALA A 14 -28.32 -35.71 -42.60
CA ALA A 14 -27.59 -35.86 -41.33
C ALA A 14 -26.38 -34.92 -41.16
N ALA A 15 -25.79 -34.43 -42.26
CA ALA A 15 -24.63 -33.53 -42.21
C ALA A 15 -25.00 -32.06 -41.96
N THR A 16 -26.27 -31.67 -42.15
CA THR A 16 -26.71 -30.28 -41.98
C THR A 16 -27.12 -29.95 -40.54
N LEU A 17 -27.49 -30.96 -39.73
CA LEU A 17 -27.85 -30.74 -38.32
C LEU A 17 -26.64 -30.67 -37.37
N LEU A 18 -25.49 -31.27 -37.72
CA LEU A 18 -24.30 -31.22 -36.87
C LEU A 18 -23.51 -29.90 -37.01
N CYS A 19 -23.69 -29.16 -38.12
CA CYS A 19 -23.04 -27.87 -38.33
C CYS A 19 -23.79 -26.69 -37.66
N CYS A 20 -25.07 -26.88 -37.29
CA CYS A 20 -25.85 -25.86 -36.57
C CYS A 20 -25.66 -25.91 -35.04
N CYS A 21 -25.15 -27.00 -34.47
CA CYS A 21 -24.88 -27.08 -33.02
C CYS A 21 -23.53 -26.49 -32.61
N TYR A 22 -22.64 -26.16 -33.55
CA TYR A 22 -21.27 -25.67 -33.26
C TYR A 22 -21.05 -24.17 -33.48
N CYS A 23 -22.05 -23.43 -33.97
CA CYS A 23 -21.89 -21.99 -34.31
C CYS A 23 -22.66 -21.02 -33.40
N VAL A 24 -23.19 -21.48 -32.27
CA VAL A 24 -23.85 -20.58 -31.30
C VAL A 24 -23.33 -20.84 -29.89
N ALA A 25 -22.01 -20.76 -29.71
CA ALA A 25 -21.49 -20.19 -28.49
C ALA A 25 -21.75 -18.67 -28.58
N LEU A 26 -23.03 -18.29 -28.43
CA LEU A 26 -23.39 -16.91 -28.10
C LEU A 26 -22.65 -16.62 -26.80
N THR A 27 -21.52 -15.91 -26.89
CA THR A 27 -21.02 -15.14 -25.77
C THR A 27 -22.16 -14.18 -25.43
N MET A 28 -22.99 -14.58 -24.47
CA MET A 28 -23.98 -13.71 -23.84
C MET A 28 -23.15 -12.57 -23.24
N ALA A 29 -22.99 -11.49 -24.00
CA ALA A 29 -22.49 -10.25 -23.47
C ALA A 29 -23.52 -9.81 -22.43
N SER A 30 -23.25 -10.11 -21.16
CA SER A 30 -24.07 -9.60 -20.08
C SER A 30 -24.01 -8.07 -20.14
N SER A 31 -25.12 -7.45 -20.51
CA SER A 31 -25.23 -6.01 -20.50
C SER A 31 -25.21 -5.56 -19.03
N LEU A 32 -24.12 -4.97 -18.60
CA LEU A 32 -24.04 -4.34 -17.29
C LEU A 32 -24.55 -2.91 -17.43
N THR A 33 -25.69 -2.62 -16.81
CA THR A 33 -26.23 -1.26 -16.77
C THR A 33 -25.68 -0.56 -15.53
N TYR A 34 -24.86 0.46 -15.75
CA TYR A 34 -24.40 1.34 -14.69
C TYR A 34 -25.26 2.61 -14.66
N VAL A 35 -25.79 2.94 -13.49
CA VAL A 35 -26.50 4.19 -13.26
C VAL A 35 -25.54 5.17 -12.59
N VAL A 36 -25.14 6.21 -13.31
CA VAL A 36 -24.43 7.34 -12.69
C VAL A 36 -25.48 8.24 -12.05
N ASN A 37 -25.62 8.13 -10.73
CA ASN A 37 -26.57 8.96 -10.01
C ASN A 37 -25.99 10.35 -9.76
N THR A 38 -26.24 11.28 -10.68
CA THR A 38 -25.79 12.68 -10.57
C THR A 38 -26.62 13.51 -9.58
N SER A 39 -27.64 12.93 -8.95
CA SER A 39 -28.46 13.60 -7.93
C SER A 39 -27.97 13.35 -6.50
N LEU A 40 -27.04 12.41 -6.31
CA LEU A 40 -26.35 12.25 -5.04
C LEU A 40 -25.37 13.41 -4.82
N PRO A 41 -25.10 13.82 -3.57
CA PRO A 41 -24.02 14.74 -3.28
C PRO A 41 -22.72 14.25 -3.92
N VAL A 42 -21.98 15.17 -4.54
CA VAL A 42 -20.65 14.86 -5.09
C VAL A 42 -19.80 14.33 -3.94
N SER A 43 -19.22 13.14 -4.11
CA SER A 43 -18.30 12.56 -3.14
C SER A 43 -17.10 13.47 -2.91
N VAL A 44 -16.40 13.30 -1.78
CA VAL A 44 -15.17 14.06 -1.49
C VAL A 44 -14.18 13.96 -2.68
N PRO A 45 -13.60 15.09 -3.14
CA PRO A 45 -12.58 15.05 -4.18
C PRO A 45 -11.41 14.14 -3.78
N LEU A 46 -10.92 13.34 -4.72
CA LEU A 46 -9.70 12.56 -4.48
C LEU A 46 -8.53 13.51 -4.23
N PRO A 47 -7.70 13.25 -3.21
CA PRO A 47 -6.59 14.13 -2.90
C PRO A 47 -5.53 14.09 -4.02
N PRO A 48 -4.81 15.20 -4.26
CA PRO A 48 -3.78 15.31 -5.29
C PRO A 48 -2.64 14.28 -5.26
N ASP A 49 -2.46 13.62 -4.11
CA ASP A 49 -1.42 12.63 -3.82
C ASP A 49 -2.02 11.22 -3.60
N PHE A 50 -3.28 10.99 -4.01
CA PHE A 50 -3.95 9.70 -3.84
C PHE A 50 -3.15 8.52 -4.43
N ALA A 51 -2.55 8.70 -5.61
CA ALA A 51 -1.64 7.74 -6.18
C ALA A 51 -0.23 7.99 -5.64
N SER A 52 0.28 7.05 -4.84
CA SER A 52 1.54 7.17 -4.11
C SER A 52 2.34 5.88 -4.14
N PHE A 53 3.61 5.94 -3.73
CA PHE A 53 4.49 4.78 -3.67
C PHE A 53 4.85 4.44 -2.22
N SER A 54 5.17 3.18 -1.98
CA SER A 54 5.82 2.78 -0.75
C SER A 54 7.07 1.96 -1.07
N VAL A 55 8.13 2.21 -0.31
CA VAL A 55 9.43 1.57 -0.46
C VAL A 55 9.99 1.23 0.93
N GLU A 56 10.77 0.17 0.98
CA GLU A 56 11.49 -0.23 2.18
C GLU A 56 12.63 0.78 2.48
N VAL A 57 12.88 1.03 3.77
CA VAL A 57 13.97 1.91 4.22
C VAL A 57 15.32 1.50 3.64
N TYR A 58 15.63 0.20 3.62
CA TYR A 58 16.94 -0.29 3.17
C TYR A 58 17.23 -0.03 1.68
N CYS A 59 16.19 0.13 0.84
CA CYS A 59 16.35 0.31 -0.60
C CYS A 59 16.07 1.75 -1.07
N ALA A 60 15.45 2.58 -0.24
CA ALA A 60 15.03 3.94 -0.60
C ALA A 60 16.15 4.77 -1.23
N LYS A 61 17.34 4.81 -0.62
CA LYS A 61 18.51 5.52 -1.16
C LYS A 61 18.89 5.00 -2.55
N ASN A 62 18.97 3.68 -2.73
CA ASN A 62 19.38 3.07 -3.99
C ASN A 62 18.36 3.25 -5.12
N LEU A 63 17.10 3.52 -4.80
CA LEU A 63 16.09 3.90 -5.80
C LEU A 63 16.23 5.37 -6.24
N LEU A 64 16.66 6.25 -5.34
CA LEU A 64 16.74 7.69 -5.57
C LEU A 64 18.08 8.15 -6.13
N VAL A 65 19.18 7.48 -5.78
CA VAL A 65 20.55 7.85 -6.20
C VAL A 65 21.38 6.64 -6.66
N HIS A 66 22.33 6.92 -7.55
CA HIS A 66 23.41 6.02 -7.93
C HIS A 66 24.45 5.88 -6.80
N LEU A 67 25.37 4.94 -6.93
CA LEU A 67 26.44 4.73 -5.93
C LEU A 67 27.37 5.94 -5.79
N ASP A 68 27.49 6.75 -6.84
CA ASP A 68 28.24 8.02 -6.85
C ASP A 68 27.44 9.20 -6.25
N GLY A 69 26.21 8.95 -5.79
CA GLY A 69 25.31 9.96 -5.22
C GLY A 69 24.52 10.77 -6.25
N SER A 70 24.72 10.53 -7.55
CA SER A 70 23.94 11.24 -8.58
C SER A 70 22.47 10.79 -8.60
N PRO A 71 21.50 11.70 -8.86
CA PRO A 71 20.09 11.33 -8.91
C PRO A 71 19.77 10.30 -10.00
N ARG A 72 18.96 9.29 -9.66
CA ARG A 72 18.41 8.33 -10.63
C ARG A 72 17.22 8.94 -11.36
N ALA A 73 17.50 9.60 -12.48
CA ALA A 73 16.47 10.26 -13.28
C ALA A 73 15.33 9.33 -13.70
N SER A 74 15.58 8.03 -13.96
CA SER A 74 14.54 7.07 -14.33
C SER A 74 13.45 6.92 -13.27
N TYR A 75 13.84 6.78 -12.00
CA TYR A 75 12.90 6.65 -10.89
C TYR A 75 12.16 7.96 -10.62
N LEU A 76 12.88 9.08 -10.61
CA LEU A 76 12.26 10.41 -10.45
C LEU A 76 11.30 10.74 -11.61
N ASN A 77 11.60 10.34 -12.83
CA ASN A 77 10.70 10.50 -13.98
C ASN A 77 9.45 9.61 -13.86
N MET A 78 9.61 8.37 -13.37
CA MET A 78 8.47 7.46 -13.13
C MET A 78 7.53 8.04 -12.08
N ILE A 79 8.05 8.51 -10.95
CA ILE A 79 7.22 9.11 -9.90
C ILE A 79 6.64 10.46 -10.37
N GLY A 80 7.45 11.29 -11.01
CA GLY A 80 7.04 12.59 -11.55
C GLY A 80 6.00 12.48 -12.68
N PHE A 81 5.94 11.34 -13.38
CA PHE A 81 4.91 11.07 -14.38
C PHE A 81 3.51 11.11 -13.74
N LEU A 82 3.32 10.55 -12.53
CA LEU A 82 2.00 10.58 -11.87
C LEU A 82 1.52 12.01 -11.64
N ARG A 83 2.40 12.92 -11.21
CA ARG A 83 2.07 14.34 -11.08
C ARG A 83 1.65 14.94 -12.42
N ASN A 84 2.46 14.73 -13.46
CA ASN A 84 2.24 15.33 -14.78
C ASN A 84 0.96 14.78 -15.45
N ALA A 85 0.74 13.47 -15.37
CA ALA A 85 -0.42 12.79 -15.94
C ALA A 85 -1.71 13.22 -15.24
N SER A 86 -1.65 13.39 -13.92
CA SER A 86 -2.82 13.74 -13.12
C SER A 86 -3.12 15.25 -13.11
N ARG A 87 -2.20 16.09 -13.63
CA ARG A 87 -2.26 17.57 -13.58
C ARG A 87 -2.47 18.11 -12.16
N LEU A 88 -1.98 17.37 -11.16
CA LEU A 88 -2.22 17.65 -9.77
C LEU A 88 -1.22 18.71 -9.27
N PRO A 89 -1.64 19.61 -8.37
CA PRO A 89 -0.79 20.69 -7.87
C PRO A 89 0.35 20.17 -6.97
N ARG A 90 0.21 18.96 -6.43
CA ARG A 90 1.20 18.25 -5.60
C ARG A 90 1.62 16.97 -6.31
N GLY A 91 2.88 16.59 -6.14
CA GLY A 91 3.38 15.28 -6.55
C GLY A 91 2.93 14.18 -5.59
N PRO A 92 3.17 12.92 -5.93
CA PRO A 92 2.81 11.78 -5.08
C PRO A 92 3.60 11.80 -3.76
N ASN A 93 3.03 11.15 -2.73
CA ASN A 93 3.77 10.78 -1.53
C ASN A 93 4.61 9.53 -1.81
N VAL A 94 5.79 9.46 -1.18
CA VAL A 94 6.60 8.24 -1.09
C VAL A 94 6.70 7.86 0.38
N ARG A 95 6.10 6.72 0.75
CA ARG A 95 6.20 6.14 2.09
C ARG A 95 7.46 5.29 2.20
N VAL A 96 8.45 5.76 2.96
CA VAL A 96 9.69 5.04 3.27
C VAL A 96 9.51 4.34 4.61
N GLY A 97 9.21 3.05 4.59
CA GLY A 97 8.78 2.30 5.76
C GLY A 97 8.98 0.80 5.58
N GLY A 98 7.94 0.02 5.83
CA GLY A 98 7.95 -1.44 5.70
C GLY A 98 8.64 -2.12 6.88
N ASP A 99 8.83 -3.44 6.79
CA ASP A 99 9.46 -4.22 7.86
C ASP A 99 10.86 -3.68 8.17
N SER A 100 11.57 -3.17 7.15
CA SER A 100 12.91 -2.63 7.36
C SER A 100 12.93 -1.39 8.26
N SER A 101 11.82 -0.65 8.40
CA SER A 101 11.76 0.47 9.34
C SER A 101 11.93 0.03 10.80
N ASP A 102 11.37 -1.13 11.15
CA ASP A 102 11.48 -1.75 12.47
C ASP A 102 12.82 -2.46 12.73
N HIS A 103 13.66 -2.52 11.69
CA HIS A 103 15.04 -2.97 11.76
C HIS A 103 16.06 -1.87 11.49
N THR A 104 15.62 -0.59 11.43
CA THR A 104 16.50 0.55 11.15
C THR A 104 16.75 1.40 12.39
N ILE A 105 17.97 1.91 12.53
CA ILE A 105 18.31 3.03 13.42
C ILE A 105 18.89 4.18 12.60
N TYR A 106 18.76 5.42 13.09
CA TYR A 106 19.50 6.54 12.55
C TYR A 106 20.84 6.70 13.27
N ARG A 107 21.92 6.98 12.53
CA ARG A 107 23.21 7.41 13.06
C ARG A 107 23.87 8.40 12.10
N ASP A 108 24.66 9.34 12.64
CA ASP A 108 25.46 10.25 11.82
C ASP A 108 26.47 9.51 10.92
N ASN A 109 26.92 8.33 11.35
CA ASN A 109 27.81 7.46 10.58
C ASN A 109 27.44 5.98 10.78
N CYS A 110 27.11 5.32 9.67
CA CYS A 110 26.76 3.89 9.64
C CYS A 110 27.96 2.96 9.36
N THR A 111 29.16 3.49 9.15
CA THR A 111 30.33 2.68 8.79
C THR A 111 31.12 2.25 10.02
N GLY A 112 31.37 0.94 10.16
CA GLY A 112 32.27 0.38 11.18
C GLY A 112 31.73 0.42 12.61
N VAL A 113 30.46 0.84 12.80
CA VAL A 113 29.77 0.83 14.09
C VAL A 113 28.91 -0.44 14.16
N PRO A 114 29.13 -1.34 15.14
CA PRO A 114 28.24 -2.49 15.34
C PRO A 114 26.81 -2.03 15.62
N LEU A 115 25.85 -2.65 14.93
CA LEU A 115 24.43 -2.39 15.17
C LEU A 115 23.95 -3.14 16.42
N PRO A 116 23.01 -2.57 17.20
CA PRO A 116 22.40 -3.27 18.32
C PRO A 116 21.71 -4.58 17.88
N PRO A 117 21.51 -5.55 18.80
CA PRO A 117 20.72 -6.74 18.50
C PRO A 117 19.32 -6.40 17.98
N GLY A 118 18.89 -7.07 16.91
CA GLY A 118 17.60 -6.83 16.27
C GLY A 118 17.59 -5.69 15.23
N ILE A 119 18.68 -4.94 15.11
CA ILE A 119 18.86 -3.92 14.09
C ILE A 119 19.72 -4.44 12.94
N THR A 120 19.22 -4.28 11.72
CA THR A 120 19.86 -4.77 10.48
C THR A 120 20.32 -3.62 9.60
N TYR A 121 19.63 -2.48 9.66
CA TYR A 121 19.85 -1.34 8.79
C TYR A 121 20.21 -0.09 9.57
N CYS A 122 20.93 0.81 8.90
CA CYS A 122 21.31 2.09 9.45
C CYS A 122 21.04 3.19 8.43
N SER A 123 20.24 4.17 8.83
CA SER A 123 19.96 5.39 8.08
C SER A 123 20.94 6.48 8.51
N SER A 124 21.44 7.23 7.54
CA SER A 124 22.49 8.23 7.71
C SER A 124 22.10 9.57 7.09
N PRO A 125 22.88 10.65 7.30
CA PRO A 125 22.69 11.91 6.57
C PRO A 125 22.62 11.74 5.04
N SER A 126 23.33 10.75 4.48
CA SER A 126 23.31 10.49 3.04
C SER A 126 21.99 9.91 2.53
N ASP A 127 21.27 9.17 3.38
CA ASP A 127 19.93 8.66 3.08
C ASP A 127 18.91 9.79 3.10
N LEU A 128 19.00 10.68 4.10
CA LEU A 128 18.14 11.88 4.17
C LEU A 128 18.34 12.79 2.95
N ALA A 129 19.59 12.97 2.52
CA ALA A 129 19.91 13.76 1.33
C ALA A 129 19.32 13.15 0.05
N ALA A 130 19.33 11.81 -0.07
CA ALA A 130 18.70 11.13 -1.19
C ALA A 130 17.18 11.33 -1.17
N MET A 131 16.54 11.19 -0.01
CA MET A 131 15.09 11.43 0.18
C MET A 131 14.67 12.87 -0.19
N SER A 132 15.53 13.86 0.05
CA SER A 132 15.26 15.26 -0.36
C SER A 132 15.10 15.45 -1.88
N LEU A 133 15.50 14.48 -2.71
CA LEU A 133 15.30 14.57 -4.16
C LEU A 133 13.82 14.56 -4.56
N LEU A 134 12.91 14.14 -3.68
CA LEU A 134 11.46 14.22 -3.92
C LEU A 134 10.98 15.67 -4.08
N ALA A 135 11.71 16.67 -3.58
CA ALA A 135 11.43 18.08 -3.83
C ALA A 135 11.41 18.41 -5.34
N THR A 136 12.25 17.74 -6.13
CA THR A 136 12.38 17.98 -7.59
C THR A 136 11.09 17.66 -8.35
N ILE A 137 10.24 16.83 -7.77
CA ILE A 137 8.96 16.44 -8.33
C ILE A 137 7.77 17.04 -7.57
N ASN A 138 8.01 17.97 -6.64
CA ASN A 138 6.99 18.50 -5.72
C ASN A 138 6.26 17.39 -4.94
N GLY A 139 6.94 16.28 -4.67
CA GLY A 139 6.40 15.15 -3.92
C GLY A 139 6.60 15.34 -2.41
N THR A 140 5.99 14.46 -1.65
CA THR A 140 6.14 14.40 -0.19
C THR A 140 6.56 13.03 0.29
N ILE A 141 6.90 12.94 1.57
CA ILE A 141 7.45 11.72 2.16
C ILE A 141 6.77 11.40 3.48
N THR A 142 6.48 10.13 3.67
CA THR A 142 6.14 9.54 4.96
C THR A 142 7.33 8.71 5.44
N ILE A 143 7.77 8.91 6.68
CA ILE A 143 8.99 8.29 7.23
C ILE A 143 8.63 7.32 8.34
N GLY A 144 8.92 6.03 8.16
CA GLY A 144 8.78 5.01 9.18
C GLY A 144 9.83 5.15 10.29
N LEU A 145 9.37 5.10 11.54
CA LEU A 145 10.19 5.12 12.74
C LEU A 145 10.08 3.77 13.45
N ASN A 146 11.22 3.28 13.91
CA ASN A 146 11.34 1.99 14.55
C ASN A 146 10.61 1.96 15.90
N LEU A 147 9.53 1.18 15.96
CA LEU A 147 8.82 0.85 17.19
C LEU A 147 9.37 -0.47 17.75
N ALA A 148 9.71 -1.43 16.89
CA ALA A 148 10.13 -2.77 17.29
C ALA A 148 11.40 -2.83 18.15
N HIS A 149 12.35 -1.91 18.04
CA HIS A 149 13.57 -1.97 18.85
C HIS A 149 13.36 -1.55 20.32
N SER A 150 12.16 -1.10 20.69
CA SER A 150 11.78 -0.72 22.07
C SER A 150 12.62 0.43 22.68
N VAL A 151 13.34 1.21 21.86
CA VAL A 151 14.15 2.35 22.30
C VAL A 151 13.61 3.67 21.73
N VAL A 152 12.76 4.35 22.49
CA VAL A 152 12.11 5.63 22.10
C VAL A 152 13.12 6.70 21.66
N ALA A 153 14.27 6.77 22.33
CA ALA A 153 15.28 7.79 22.06
C ALA A 153 15.83 7.73 20.62
N GLU A 154 15.86 6.55 20.01
CA GLU A 154 16.34 6.39 18.63
C GLU A 154 15.34 6.93 17.60
N ALA A 155 14.04 6.77 17.85
CA ALA A 155 13.00 7.38 17.03
C ALA A 155 13.05 8.92 17.13
N VAL A 156 13.29 9.45 18.33
CA VAL A 156 13.48 10.89 18.56
C VAL A 156 14.74 11.40 17.85
N GLU A 157 15.84 10.66 17.91
CA GLU A 157 17.09 10.98 17.21
C GLU A 157 16.87 11.06 15.69
N TYR A 158 16.19 10.06 15.11
CA TYR A 158 15.88 10.05 13.69
C TYR A 158 14.97 11.24 13.30
N ALA A 159 13.87 11.46 14.02
CA ALA A 159 12.97 12.59 13.75
C ALA A 159 13.68 13.96 13.88
N ASN A 160 14.62 14.09 14.81
CA ASN A 160 15.44 15.30 14.96
C ASN A 160 16.41 15.48 13.79
N ALA A 161 17.06 14.42 13.32
CA ALA A 161 17.92 14.49 12.14
C ALA A 161 17.16 14.93 10.88
N VAL A 162 15.95 14.40 10.68
CA VAL A 162 15.06 14.85 9.59
C VAL A 162 14.68 16.32 9.78
N SER A 163 14.34 16.73 10.99
CA SER A 163 13.97 18.12 11.32
C SER A 163 15.11 19.13 11.13
N GLN A 164 16.36 18.67 11.18
CA GLN A 164 17.54 19.49 10.91
C GLN A 164 17.86 19.61 9.41
N SER A 165 17.35 18.69 8.57
CA SER A 165 17.48 18.77 7.12
C SER A 165 16.56 19.84 6.55
N THR A 166 17.13 20.96 6.12
CA THR A 166 16.38 22.09 5.54
C THR A 166 15.70 21.75 4.22
N THR A 167 16.16 20.71 3.52
CA THR A 167 15.59 20.26 2.24
C THR A 167 14.58 19.13 2.41
N LEU A 168 14.78 18.24 3.40
CA LEU A 168 13.85 17.12 3.64
C LEU A 168 12.66 17.55 4.48
N LYS A 169 12.89 18.31 5.56
CA LYS A 169 11.84 18.74 6.50
C LYS A 169 10.58 19.30 5.81
N PRO A 170 10.68 20.17 4.78
CA PRO A 170 9.50 20.72 4.12
C PRO A 170 8.68 19.69 3.33
N LEU A 171 9.26 18.52 3.03
CA LEU A 171 8.62 17.45 2.27
C LEU A 171 7.89 16.44 3.16
N VAL A 172 8.19 16.44 4.46
CA VAL A 172 7.65 15.44 5.39
C VAL A 172 6.17 15.69 5.61
N GLU A 173 5.38 14.69 5.24
CA GLU A 173 3.95 14.67 5.44
C GLU A 173 3.57 13.98 6.76
N SER A 174 4.24 12.88 7.07
CA SER A 174 4.04 12.16 8.31
C SER A 174 5.26 11.32 8.71
N TYR A 175 5.33 11.00 9.99
CA TYR A 175 6.16 9.96 10.57
C TYR A 175 5.23 8.83 11.00
N GLU A 176 5.51 7.62 10.52
CA GLU A 176 4.81 6.42 10.94
C GLU A 176 5.53 5.80 12.14
N ILE A 177 4.80 5.46 13.19
CA ILE A 177 5.37 4.80 14.38
C ILE A 177 5.11 3.30 14.25
N GLY A 178 6.16 2.54 13.89
CA GLY A 178 6.11 1.11 13.64
C GLY A 178 5.47 0.73 12.29
N ASN A 179 5.72 -0.50 11.88
CA ASN A 179 5.13 -1.14 10.71
C ASN A 179 4.46 -2.45 11.15
N GLU A 180 3.16 -2.59 10.90
CA GLU A 180 2.38 -3.80 11.19
C GLU A 180 2.60 -4.34 12.62
N PRO A 181 2.46 -3.50 13.67
CA PRO A 181 2.68 -3.91 15.05
C PRO A 181 1.69 -4.99 15.53
N ASP A 182 0.61 -5.21 14.79
CA ASP A 182 -0.31 -6.33 14.93
C ASP A 182 0.35 -7.68 14.59
N LEU A 183 1.44 -7.69 13.83
CA LEU A 183 2.24 -8.89 13.53
C LEU A 183 3.44 -9.10 14.46
N TYR A 184 3.74 -8.17 15.38
CA TYR A 184 4.99 -8.26 16.16
C TYR A 184 5.11 -9.52 17.03
N ALA A 185 3.99 -10.04 17.53
CA ALA A 185 3.99 -11.27 18.32
C ALA A 185 4.28 -12.51 17.46
N SER A 186 3.83 -12.53 16.21
CA SER A 186 3.95 -13.68 15.30
C SER A 186 5.29 -13.70 14.56
N ASN A 187 5.85 -12.53 14.23
CA ASN A 187 7.15 -12.41 13.56
C ASN A 187 8.35 -12.32 14.54
N GLY A 188 8.10 -12.32 15.85
CA GLY A 188 9.14 -12.35 16.88
C GLY A 188 9.79 -11.01 17.20
N LEU A 189 9.26 -9.90 16.67
CA LEU A 189 9.67 -8.54 17.06
C LEU A 189 9.23 -8.19 18.48
N ARG A 190 8.21 -8.88 18.99
CA ARG A 190 7.75 -8.82 20.39
C ARG A 190 7.51 -10.21 20.96
N PRO A 191 7.44 -10.34 22.30
CA PRO A 191 6.98 -11.56 22.93
C PRO A 191 5.60 -11.99 22.42
N SER A 192 5.32 -13.30 22.43
CA SER A 192 4.07 -13.87 21.91
C SER A 192 2.80 -13.41 22.64
N ASN A 193 2.92 -12.75 23.79
CA ASN A 193 1.81 -12.14 24.53
C ASN A 193 1.66 -10.63 24.26
N TYR A 194 2.32 -10.10 23.23
CA TYR A 194 2.10 -8.72 22.79
C TYR A 194 0.70 -8.59 22.16
N THR A 195 -0.08 -7.65 22.68
CA THR A 195 -1.47 -7.43 22.32
C THR A 195 -1.71 -5.96 22.02
N TYR A 196 -2.91 -5.60 21.57
CA TYR A 196 -3.29 -4.22 21.31
C TYR A 196 -2.99 -3.29 22.50
N SER A 197 -3.20 -3.76 23.74
CA SER A 197 -2.85 -2.98 24.94
C SER A 197 -1.34 -2.70 25.05
N GLY A 198 -0.51 -3.68 24.67
CA GLY A 198 0.95 -3.50 24.58
C GLY A 198 1.33 -2.47 23.52
N TYR A 199 0.75 -2.59 22.32
CA TYR A 199 0.94 -1.63 21.24
C TYR A 199 0.50 -0.21 21.63
N SER A 200 -0.71 -0.04 22.17
CA SER A 200 -1.22 1.29 22.56
C SER A 200 -0.32 1.96 23.61
N ASN A 201 0.18 1.19 24.59
CA ASN A 201 1.13 1.68 25.58
C ASN A 201 2.46 2.10 24.96
N ASP A 202 3.00 1.32 24.01
CA ASP A 202 4.24 1.68 23.33
C ASP A 202 4.03 2.87 22.39
N PHE A 203 3.04 2.83 21.51
CA PHE A 203 2.71 3.95 20.62
C PHE A 203 2.58 5.26 21.40
N TYR A 204 1.89 5.27 22.56
CA TYR A 204 1.79 6.46 23.39
C TYR A 204 3.15 7.01 23.85
N LYS A 205 4.11 6.15 24.23
CA LYS A 205 5.46 6.60 24.62
C LYS A 205 6.19 7.25 23.45
N TRP A 206 6.13 6.67 22.24
CA TRP A 206 6.76 7.24 21.05
C TRP A 206 6.08 8.56 20.67
N PHE A 207 4.75 8.57 20.65
CA PHE A 207 3.94 9.75 20.36
C PHE A 207 4.29 10.91 21.29
N GLU A 208 4.29 10.70 22.62
CA GLU A 208 4.63 11.77 23.57
C GLU A 208 6.08 12.22 23.47
N ALA A 209 7.02 11.30 23.26
CA ALA A 209 8.42 11.65 23.11
C ALA A 209 8.67 12.49 21.85
N LEU A 210 8.11 12.08 20.71
CA LEU A 210 8.18 12.86 19.48
C LEU A 210 7.54 14.25 19.69
N ARG A 211 6.34 14.31 20.27
CA ARG A 211 5.64 15.57 20.54
C ARG A 211 6.43 16.53 21.44
N THR A 212 7.20 16.02 22.40
CA THR A 212 7.86 16.84 23.43
C THR A 212 9.35 17.06 23.22
N GLN A 213 10.03 16.22 22.43
CA GLN A 213 11.49 16.21 22.29
C GLN A 213 11.97 16.50 20.86
N THR A 214 11.06 16.87 19.95
CA THR A 214 11.38 17.20 18.56
C THR A 214 10.74 18.52 18.14
N ASN A 215 11.28 19.11 17.07
CA ASN A 215 10.73 20.32 16.45
C ASN A 215 9.83 20.01 15.24
N LEU A 216 9.10 18.90 15.31
CA LEU A 216 8.15 18.50 14.28
C LEU A 216 7.05 19.56 14.14
N THR A 217 6.78 19.97 12.90
CA THR A 217 5.73 20.93 12.57
C THR A 217 4.46 20.21 12.15
N PHE A 218 3.30 20.71 12.60
CA PHE A 218 1.99 20.05 12.59
C PHE A 218 1.41 19.65 11.21
N PRO A 219 0.46 18.69 11.22
CA PRO A 219 0.48 17.48 12.04
C PRO A 219 1.48 16.50 11.39
N ALA A 220 2.17 15.69 12.19
CA ALA A 220 3.33 14.92 11.71
C ALA A 220 3.30 13.43 12.08
N ILE A 221 2.33 12.90 12.83
CA ILE A 221 2.36 11.50 13.27
C ILE A 221 1.20 10.70 12.67
N GLN A 222 1.55 9.67 11.92
CA GLN A 222 0.67 8.63 11.45
C GLN A 222 0.83 7.38 12.31
N GLY A 223 -0.28 6.71 12.62
CA GLY A 223 -0.26 5.52 13.47
C GLY A 223 -1.24 4.45 13.01
N ALA A 224 -1.46 3.46 13.88
CA ALA A 224 -2.28 2.29 13.59
C ALA A 224 -1.93 1.61 12.27
N VAL A 225 -0.63 1.53 11.96
CA VAL A 225 -0.03 1.02 10.71
C VAL A 225 -0.21 -0.49 10.60
N PHE A 226 -1.45 -0.96 10.62
CA PHE A 226 -1.83 -2.37 10.72
C PHE A 226 -1.97 -3.00 9.33
N CYS A 227 -1.95 -4.33 9.26
CA CYS A 227 -2.24 -5.05 8.02
C CYS A 227 -3.53 -5.85 8.07
N CYS A 228 -3.72 -6.60 9.16
CA CYS A 228 -4.43 -7.87 8.98
C CYS A 228 -4.80 -8.66 10.24
N ASP A 229 -4.40 -8.25 11.45
CA ASP A 229 -4.88 -8.92 12.68
C ASP A 229 -6.13 -8.24 13.28
N PHE A 230 -6.66 -8.81 14.37
CA PHE A 230 -7.82 -8.31 15.11
C PHE A 230 -7.67 -6.90 15.67
N TYR A 231 -6.49 -6.25 15.56
CA TYR A 231 -6.25 -4.89 16.05
C TYR A 231 -7.26 -3.87 15.50
N ASP A 232 -7.85 -4.16 14.36
CA ASP A 232 -8.90 -3.36 13.74
C ASP A 232 -10.17 -3.22 14.55
N LEU A 233 -10.46 -4.18 15.42
CA LEU A 233 -11.60 -4.10 16.36
C LEU A 233 -11.45 -2.91 17.31
N TRP A 234 -10.23 -2.43 17.54
CA TRP A 234 -9.92 -1.30 18.40
C TRP A 234 -9.60 -0.01 17.65
N LEU A 235 -9.71 0.02 16.32
CA LEU A 235 -9.33 1.20 15.53
C LEU A 235 -10.17 2.43 15.89
N ALA A 236 -11.47 2.26 16.20
CA ALA A 236 -12.32 3.35 16.66
C ALA A 236 -11.83 3.93 18.01
N GLU A 237 -11.55 3.06 18.99
CA GLU A 237 -11.00 3.44 20.29
C GLU A 237 -9.64 4.14 20.13
N TYR A 238 -8.78 3.59 19.27
CA TYR A 238 -7.49 4.16 18.93
C TYR A 238 -7.62 5.59 18.40
N ILE A 239 -8.48 5.80 17.38
CA ILE A 239 -8.69 7.13 16.80
C ILE A 239 -9.19 8.10 17.87
N GLU A 240 -10.19 7.71 18.66
CA GLU A 240 -10.72 8.55 19.74
C GLU A 240 -9.66 8.92 20.78
N ALA A 241 -8.76 7.99 21.12
CA ALA A 241 -7.70 8.21 22.09
C ALA A 241 -6.67 9.25 21.65
N TYR A 242 -6.31 9.31 20.36
CA TYR A 242 -5.23 10.18 19.87
C TYR A 242 -5.69 11.43 19.13
N GLU A 243 -6.89 11.43 18.54
CA GLU A 243 -7.41 12.58 17.78
C GLU A 243 -7.45 13.85 18.64
N SER A 244 -7.92 13.76 19.89
CA SER A 244 -8.01 14.92 20.78
C SER A 244 -6.66 15.41 21.31
N LYS A 245 -5.56 14.68 21.10
CA LYS A 245 -4.24 14.98 21.68
C LYS A 245 -3.42 15.95 20.81
N GLY A 246 -3.89 16.29 19.59
CA GLY A 246 -3.12 17.06 18.60
C GLY A 246 -1.94 16.25 18.07
N PHE A 247 -1.22 16.73 17.03
CA PHE A 247 -0.07 16.02 16.39
C PHE A 247 -0.35 14.73 15.61
N PHE A 248 -1.46 14.04 15.86
CA PHE A 248 -1.91 12.85 15.10
C PHE A 248 -2.60 13.27 13.78
N THR A 249 -2.09 12.79 12.64
CA THR A 249 -2.51 13.16 11.27
C THR A 249 -3.47 12.16 10.64
N SER A 250 -3.25 10.88 10.89
CA SER A 250 -3.76 9.85 9.98
C SER A 250 -3.54 8.47 10.57
N ILE A 251 -4.30 7.52 10.04
CA ILE A 251 -4.02 6.09 10.20
C ILE A 251 -3.43 5.54 8.90
N SER A 252 -2.63 4.50 8.99
CA SER A 252 -2.15 3.75 7.83
C SER A 252 -2.71 2.34 7.91
N TYR A 253 -3.16 1.75 6.80
CA TYR A 253 -3.58 0.35 6.80
C TYR A 253 -3.08 -0.33 5.53
N HIS A 254 -2.52 -1.51 5.69
CA HIS A 254 -1.94 -2.28 4.60
C HIS A 254 -2.89 -3.37 4.18
N HIS A 255 -3.03 -3.56 2.86
CA HIS A 255 -3.84 -4.64 2.36
C HIS A 255 -3.19 -5.30 1.17
N TYR A 256 -3.09 -6.61 1.31
CA TYR A 256 -2.62 -7.52 0.30
C TYR A 256 -3.80 -8.44 -0.01
N PRO A 257 -4.41 -8.34 -1.20
CA PRO A 257 -5.58 -9.15 -1.55
C PRO A 257 -5.24 -10.63 -1.68
N LEU A 258 -3.95 -10.94 -1.83
CA LEU A 258 -3.41 -12.25 -2.09
C LEU A 258 -2.13 -12.44 -1.26
N LEU A 259 -1.92 -13.68 -0.84
CA LEU A 259 -0.80 -14.11 -0.02
C LEU A 259 0.05 -15.10 -0.82
N ALA A 260 1.32 -14.78 -1.08
CA ALA A 260 2.27 -15.71 -1.73
C ALA A 260 3.17 -16.44 -0.73
N CYS A 261 2.88 -16.31 0.55
CA CYS A 261 3.63 -16.98 1.62
C CYS A 261 3.53 -18.51 1.49
N ASP A 262 4.51 -19.23 2.02
CA ASP A 262 4.58 -20.70 1.98
C ASP A 262 4.59 -21.32 0.57
N HIS A 263 5.24 -20.66 -0.40
CA HIS A 263 5.34 -21.08 -1.80
C HIS A 263 3.99 -21.09 -2.56
N ASN A 264 2.99 -20.36 -2.08
CA ASN A 264 1.74 -20.21 -2.81
C ASN A 264 1.97 -19.38 -4.09
N VAL A 265 1.66 -19.97 -5.24
CA VAL A 265 1.71 -19.27 -6.53
C VAL A 265 0.37 -18.58 -6.74
N VAL A 266 0.40 -17.25 -6.73
CA VAL A 266 -0.76 -16.42 -7.00
C VAL A 266 -0.96 -16.28 -8.51
N THR A 267 -2.19 -16.46 -8.96
CA THR A 267 -2.56 -16.41 -10.38
C THR A 267 -3.24 -15.09 -10.74
N LEU A 268 -3.17 -14.72 -12.02
CA LEU A 268 -3.91 -13.56 -12.55
C LEU A 268 -5.43 -13.72 -12.33
N SER A 269 -5.97 -14.94 -12.43
CA SER A 269 -7.38 -15.20 -12.16
C SER A 269 -7.79 -14.92 -10.72
N GLU A 270 -6.92 -15.21 -9.75
CA GLU A 270 -7.17 -14.88 -8.34
C GLU A 270 -7.10 -13.38 -8.11
N LEU A 271 -6.13 -12.68 -8.71
CA LEU A 271 -6.02 -11.22 -8.62
C LEU A 271 -7.19 -10.47 -9.25
N LEU A 272 -7.76 -11.00 -10.33
CA LEU A 272 -8.93 -10.41 -10.98
C LEU A 272 -10.26 -10.92 -10.40
N SER A 273 -10.22 -11.78 -9.38
CA SER A 273 -11.42 -12.33 -8.77
C SER A 273 -12.13 -11.29 -7.88
N PRO A 274 -13.46 -11.40 -7.68
CA PRO A 274 -14.18 -10.57 -6.70
C PRO A 274 -13.61 -10.66 -5.29
N TYR A 275 -12.95 -11.78 -4.95
CA TYR A 275 -12.29 -11.96 -3.65
C TYR A 275 -11.18 -10.93 -3.44
N ALA A 276 -10.33 -10.70 -4.45
CA ALA A 276 -9.26 -9.71 -4.37
C ALA A 276 -9.78 -8.26 -4.20
N ALA A 277 -11.02 -7.99 -4.62
CA ALA A 277 -11.69 -6.70 -4.44
C ALA A 277 -12.57 -6.62 -3.17
N SER A 278 -12.77 -7.74 -2.46
CA SER A 278 -13.77 -7.84 -1.38
C SER A 278 -13.43 -7.01 -0.14
N SER A 279 -12.15 -6.72 0.05
CA SER A 279 -11.63 -5.92 1.17
C SER A 279 -12.10 -4.46 1.15
N VAL A 280 -12.54 -3.94 0.01
CA VAL A 280 -13.14 -2.58 -0.08
C VAL A 280 -14.31 -2.42 0.89
N ASN A 281 -15.08 -3.49 1.14
CA ASN A 281 -16.20 -3.47 2.08
C ASN A 281 -15.76 -3.33 3.54
N PHE A 282 -14.58 -3.87 3.89
CA PHE A 282 -14.01 -3.71 5.21
C PHE A 282 -13.59 -2.26 5.47
N TYR A 283 -13.12 -1.55 4.44
CA TYR A 283 -12.65 -0.17 4.57
C TYR A 283 -13.73 0.90 4.49
N ALA A 284 -14.89 0.59 3.91
CA ALA A 284 -15.97 1.54 3.71
C ALA A 284 -16.44 2.26 5.00
N PRO A 285 -16.54 1.59 6.17
CA PRO A 285 -16.87 2.26 7.43
C PRO A 285 -15.81 3.29 7.85
N PHE A 286 -14.51 3.00 7.68
CA PHE A 286 -13.43 3.91 8.05
C PHE A 286 -13.38 5.13 7.14
N ALA A 287 -13.58 4.95 5.84
CA ALA A 287 -13.71 6.06 4.89
C ALA A 287 -14.89 6.98 5.27
N THR A 288 -16.02 6.39 5.69
CA THR A 288 -17.20 7.14 6.14
C THR A 288 -16.93 7.94 7.42
N ILE A 289 -16.19 7.37 8.38
CA ILE A 289 -15.80 8.06 9.62
C ILE A 289 -14.87 9.24 9.32
N SER A 290 -13.86 9.03 8.47
CA SER A 290 -12.93 10.08 8.02
C SER A 290 -13.69 11.24 7.34
N GLN A 291 -14.62 10.93 6.45
CA GLN A 291 -15.45 11.93 5.75
C GLN A 291 -16.29 12.78 6.71
N LYS A 292 -17.04 12.15 7.63
CA LYS A 292 -17.86 12.88 8.63
C LYS A 292 -17.05 13.80 9.54
N LYS A 293 -15.79 13.43 9.83
CA LYS A 293 -14.90 14.23 10.70
C LYS A 293 -14.23 15.39 9.94
N ASN A 294 -13.86 15.19 8.67
CA ASN A 294 -13.38 16.27 7.80
C ASN A 294 -14.40 17.41 7.68
N GLU A 295 -15.69 17.07 7.54
CA GLU A 295 -16.78 18.04 7.42
C GLU A 295 -17.05 18.83 8.72
N SER A 296 -16.77 18.26 9.89
CA SER A 296 -17.17 18.83 11.18
C SER A 296 -16.05 19.54 11.96
N LYS A 297 -14.77 19.25 11.70
CA LYS A 297 -13.65 19.76 12.51
C LYS A 297 -12.42 20.27 11.76
N GLY A 298 -12.36 20.15 10.43
CA GLY A 298 -11.15 20.52 9.66
C GLY A 298 -9.90 19.71 10.04
N PHE A 299 -10.09 18.57 10.72
CA PHE A 299 -9.04 17.62 11.06
C PHE A 299 -8.98 16.55 9.98
N PHE A 300 -7.89 16.54 9.22
CA PHE A 300 -7.61 15.46 8.29
C PHE A 300 -7.32 14.21 9.11
N THR A 301 -8.14 13.18 8.94
CA THR A 301 -7.77 11.78 9.19
C THR A 301 -7.64 11.18 7.80
N SER A 302 -6.46 11.28 7.18
CA SER A 302 -6.23 10.48 5.96
C SER A 302 -6.09 9.02 6.37
N ILE A 303 -6.62 8.12 5.55
CA ILE A 303 -6.33 6.70 5.63
C ILE A 303 -5.34 6.47 4.51
N SER A 304 -4.07 6.25 4.83
CA SER A 304 -3.13 5.77 3.82
C SER A 304 -3.42 4.30 3.61
N TYR A 305 -3.89 3.98 2.40
CA TYR A 305 -4.14 2.62 2.00
C TYR A 305 -2.97 2.16 1.13
N HIS A 306 -2.22 1.21 1.64
CA HIS A 306 -1.14 0.58 0.89
C HIS A 306 -1.66 -0.71 0.28
N HIS A 307 -2.10 -0.63 -0.98
CA HIS A 307 -2.47 -1.79 -1.75
C HIS A 307 -1.25 -2.32 -2.49
N TYR A 308 -0.88 -3.55 -2.19
CA TYR A 308 0.08 -4.26 -3.03
C TYR A 308 -0.60 -5.52 -3.53
N PRO A 309 -0.31 -5.95 -4.77
CA PRO A 309 -0.96 -7.12 -5.34
C PRO A 309 -0.61 -8.41 -4.61
N LEU A 310 0.45 -8.43 -3.79
CA LEU A 310 1.03 -9.64 -3.23
C LEU A 310 1.79 -9.37 -1.94
N LEU A 311 1.47 -10.09 -0.85
CA LEU A 311 2.36 -10.18 0.31
C LEU A 311 3.35 -11.32 0.08
N ALA A 312 4.64 -11.02 0.11
CA ALA A 312 5.72 -12.01 0.08
C ALA A 312 6.31 -12.13 1.49
N CYS A 313 6.15 -13.29 2.13
CA CYS A 313 6.68 -13.53 3.49
C CYS A 313 8.16 -13.93 3.51
N ASP A 314 8.75 -14.22 2.36
CA ASP A 314 10.18 -14.49 2.22
C ASP A 314 10.81 -13.38 1.37
N HIS A 315 12.06 -13.00 1.68
CA HIS A 315 12.89 -12.05 0.92
C HIS A 315 13.16 -12.48 -0.55
N ASN A 316 12.47 -13.49 -1.07
CA ASN A 316 12.53 -13.92 -2.46
C ASN A 316 11.62 -13.02 -3.31
N VAL A 317 12.29 -12.09 -3.99
CA VAL A 317 11.73 -11.20 -5.00
C VAL A 317 10.91 -11.99 -6.02
N VAL A 318 9.59 -11.78 -6.06
CA VAL A 318 8.79 -12.18 -7.23
C VAL A 318 9.28 -11.36 -8.41
N THR A 319 9.82 -12.04 -9.42
CA THR A 319 10.44 -11.37 -10.55
C THR A 319 9.37 -10.85 -11.49
N LEU A 320 9.57 -9.66 -12.06
CA LEU A 320 8.66 -9.07 -13.06
C LEU A 320 8.46 -10.03 -14.28
N SER A 321 9.42 -10.92 -14.52
CA SER A 321 9.35 -11.97 -15.55
C SER A 321 8.28 -13.04 -15.29
N GLU A 322 7.93 -13.31 -14.03
CA GLU A 322 6.90 -14.30 -13.68
C GLU A 322 5.49 -13.74 -13.90
N LEU A 323 5.31 -12.42 -13.71
CA LEU A 323 4.04 -11.71 -13.98
C LEU A 323 3.77 -11.46 -15.47
N LEU A 324 4.81 -11.47 -16.32
CA LEU A 324 4.72 -11.12 -17.74
C LEU A 324 4.82 -12.33 -18.70
N SER A 325 4.62 -13.56 -18.20
CA SER A 325 4.56 -14.77 -19.02
C SER A 325 3.49 -14.65 -20.14
N PRO A 326 3.74 -15.10 -21.38
CA PRO A 326 3.01 -14.71 -22.60
C PRO A 326 1.58 -15.26 -22.76
N TYR A 327 0.91 -15.68 -21.68
CA TYR A 327 -0.47 -16.18 -21.73
C TYR A 327 -1.56 -15.09 -21.61
N ALA A 328 -1.20 -13.80 -21.49
CA ALA A 328 -2.15 -12.70 -21.28
C ALA A 328 -2.80 -12.12 -22.56
N ALA A 329 -2.95 -12.93 -23.62
CA ALA A 329 -3.67 -12.55 -24.84
C ALA A 329 -5.02 -13.27 -24.93
N SER A 330 -5.88 -13.09 -23.94
CA SER A 330 -7.32 -13.35 -24.10
C SER A 330 -8.08 -12.22 -23.43
N SER A 331 -8.90 -11.52 -24.21
CA SER A 331 -9.80 -10.45 -23.79
C SER A 331 -10.63 -10.86 -22.57
N VAL A 332 -10.33 -10.28 -21.41
CA VAL A 332 -11.13 -10.44 -20.19
C VAL A 332 -12.11 -9.26 -20.10
N ASN A 333 -13.40 -9.58 -20.10
CA ASN A 333 -14.47 -8.61 -19.87
C ASN A 333 -14.65 -8.39 -18.37
N PHE A 334 -14.64 -7.13 -17.94
CA PHE A 334 -14.81 -6.70 -16.56
C PHE A 334 -16.27 -6.86 -16.09
N TYR A 335 -16.48 -7.54 -14.95
CA TYR A 335 -17.73 -7.49 -14.19
C TYR A 335 -17.40 -7.28 -12.72
N ALA A 336 -17.77 -6.13 -12.17
CA ALA A 336 -17.85 -5.91 -10.74
C ALA A 336 -19.23 -5.32 -10.43
N PRO A 337 -20.09 -6.00 -9.64
CA PRO A 337 -21.31 -5.40 -9.13
C PRO A 337 -20.97 -4.61 -7.86
N PHE A 338 -21.10 -3.29 -7.92
CA PHE A 338 -21.22 -2.49 -6.70
C PHE A 338 -22.65 -2.65 -6.18
N ALA A 339 -22.81 -3.24 -5.00
CA ALA A 339 -24.08 -3.27 -4.29
C ALA A 339 -24.35 -1.89 -3.65
N THR A 340 -25.55 -1.38 -3.87
CA THR A 340 -26.09 -0.13 -3.32
C THR A 340 -26.22 -0.19 -1.79
N ILE A 341 -25.88 0.91 -1.12
CA ILE A 341 -26.41 1.30 0.21
C ILE A 341 -27.33 2.50 0.00
#